data_AF-A0A0H3A7P6-F1
#
_entry.id   AF-A0A0H3A7P6-F1
#
_cell.length_a   1.000
_cell.length_b   1.000
_cell.length_c   1.000
_cell.angle_alpha   90.00
_cell.angle_beta   90.00
_cell.angle_gamma   90.00
#
_symmetry.space_group_name_H-M   'P 1'
#
loop_
_entity.id
_entity.type
_entity.pdbx_description
1 polymer ?
#
loop_
_entity_poly.entity_id
_entity_poly.type
_entity_poly.pdbx_seq_one_letter_code
_entity_poly.pdbx_strand_id
1 'polypeptide(L)'
;MSRLMRLYGFLLLVFASTTAYAETTRPTALDVFRQMPATIFENTAEGLTEDEKLQLTEQGESHYWAIVTDTPDRLVVASLPFLESRVAVHLFLNDGNTGVAVVGTNSGAACTIEVWRLETGGRLVPAAGPDEPPASDFFVQGNSLPEGIDPSIMLCLGDANLEARPLFWTETGLADIKPDNTVDFIWNGRTFEKRIRPAASGNGQANDTPNTVQQ
;
A
#
# COMPACT_ATOMS: atom_id res chain seq x y z
N MET A 1 51.42 -39.13 -61.09
CA MET A 1 51.82 -39.41 -59.70
C MET A 1 51.35 -38.27 -58.81
N SER A 2 50.50 -38.59 -57.82
CA SER A 2 50.40 -37.93 -56.49
C SER A 2 49.81 -36.51 -56.41
N ARG A 3 48.82 -36.16 -55.58
CA ARG A 3 47.99 -36.87 -54.59
C ARG A 3 46.77 -35.98 -54.29
N LEU A 4 45.61 -36.61 -54.08
CA LEU A 4 44.48 -36.02 -53.35
C LEU A 4 44.94 -35.56 -51.96
N MET A 5 44.45 -34.42 -51.47
CA MET A 5 43.92 -34.37 -50.10
C MET A 5 42.94 -33.20 -49.92
N ARG A 6 41.69 -33.55 -49.61
CA ARG A 6 40.67 -32.68 -49.04
C ARG A 6 41.07 -32.29 -47.62
N LEU A 7 40.83 -31.03 -47.22
CA LEU A 7 40.57 -30.72 -45.81
C LEU A 7 39.61 -29.52 -45.74
N TYR A 8 38.32 -29.80 -45.64
CA TYR A 8 37.31 -28.85 -45.20
C TYR A 8 37.47 -28.70 -43.68
N GLY A 9 37.97 -27.56 -43.22
CA GLY A 9 37.97 -27.20 -41.80
C GLY A 9 36.58 -26.71 -41.40
N PHE A 10 35.79 -27.58 -40.77
CA PHE A 10 34.52 -27.22 -40.15
C PHE A 10 34.84 -26.66 -38.76
N LEU A 11 34.88 -25.33 -38.62
CA LEU A 11 35.02 -24.67 -37.32
C LEU A 11 33.66 -24.69 -36.62
N LEU A 12 33.48 -25.62 -35.67
CA LEU A 12 32.33 -25.67 -34.78
C LEU A 12 32.36 -24.48 -33.81
N LEU A 13 31.53 -23.47 -34.07
CA LEU A 13 31.15 -22.46 -33.08
C LEU A 13 30.26 -23.14 -32.02
N VAL A 14 30.88 -23.54 -30.91
CA VAL A 14 30.16 -23.95 -29.71
C VAL A 14 29.60 -22.69 -29.05
N PHE A 15 28.35 -22.36 -29.35
CA PHE A 15 27.58 -21.41 -28.55
C PHE A 15 27.30 -22.08 -27.19
N ALA A 16 28.11 -21.77 -26.19
CA ALA A 16 27.73 -22.04 -24.81
C ALA A 16 26.53 -21.14 -24.49
N SER A 17 25.33 -21.71 -24.55
CA SER A 17 24.14 -21.07 -24.02
C SER A 17 24.32 -20.94 -22.51
N THR A 18 24.88 -19.81 -22.06
CA THR A 18 24.77 -19.42 -20.67
C THR A 18 23.29 -19.17 -20.40
N THR A 19 22.59 -20.14 -19.85
CA THR A 19 21.34 -19.89 -19.16
C THR A 19 21.68 -19.03 -17.96
N ALA A 20 21.62 -17.71 -18.13
CA ALA A 20 21.55 -16.79 -17.02
C ALA A 20 20.25 -17.15 -16.27
N TYR A 21 20.38 -17.88 -15.17
CA TYR A 21 19.31 -17.93 -14.19
C TYR A 21 19.15 -16.50 -13.70
N ALA A 22 18.10 -15.82 -14.13
CA ALA A 22 17.67 -14.61 -13.44
C ALA A 22 17.39 -15.05 -12.00
N GLU A 23 18.28 -14.65 -11.09
CA GLU A 23 18.02 -14.82 -9.67
C GLU A 23 16.76 -14.01 -9.38
N THR A 24 15.67 -14.69 -9.02
CA THR A 24 14.41 -14.02 -8.69
C THR A 24 14.61 -13.30 -7.37
N THR A 25 15.19 -12.09 -7.44
CA THR A 25 15.38 -11.21 -6.29
C THR A 25 14.03 -10.93 -5.67
N ARG A 26 13.97 -10.96 -4.34
CA ARG A 26 12.77 -10.60 -3.59
C ARG A 26 12.31 -9.21 -4.02
N PRO A 27 11.03 -9.04 -4.41
CA PRO A 27 10.50 -7.75 -4.80
C PRO A 27 10.51 -6.78 -3.62
N THR A 28 10.84 -5.51 -3.87
CA THR A 28 10.76 -4.44 -2.87
C THR A 28 9.53 -3.55 -3.11
N ALA A 29 9.09 -2.83 -2.07
CA ALA A 29 8.00 -1.85 -2.20
C ALA A 29 8.34 -0.75 -3.21
N LEU A 30 9.61 -0.35 -3.32
CA LEU A 30 10.09 0.60 -4.32
C LEU A 30 9.98 0.04 -5.75
N ASP A 31 10.34 -1.23 -5.96
CA ASP A 31 10.19 -1.88 -7.27
C ASP A 31 8.72 -1.98 -7.70
N VAL A 32 7.83 -2.24 -6.74
CA VAL A 32 6.39 -2.30 -6.98
C VAL A 32 5.84 -0.91 -7.30
N PHE A 33 6.21 0.11 -6.53
CA PHE A 33 5.82 1.50 -6.77
C PHE A 33 6.24 2.00 -8.16
N ARG A 34 7.45 1.65 -8.62
CA ARG A 34 7.94 2.00 -9.95
C ARG A 34 7.07 1.43 -11.07
N GLN A 35 6.54 0.21 -10.90
CA GLN A 35 5.74 -0.50 -11.90
C GLN A 35 4.28 -0.03 -11.96
N MET A 36 3.76 0.53 -10.87
CA MET A 36 2.36 0.93 -10.76
C MET A 36 2.05 2.16 -11.61
N PRO A 37 0.92 2.22 -12.33
CA PRO A 37 0.57 3.42 -13.08
C PRO A 37 0.19 4.56 -12.14
N ALA A 38 0.57 5.79 -12.46
CA ALA A 38 0.28 7.00 -11.71
C ALA A 38 -1.21 7.20 -11.42
N THR A 39 -2.08 6.71 -12.31
CA THR A 39 -3.53 6.82 -12.22
C THR A 39 -4.11 6.26 -10.92
N ILE A 40 -3.44 5.29 -10.28
CA ILE A 40 -3.91 4.73 -8.99
C ILE A 40 -3.75 5.74 -7.83
N PHE A 41 -2.97 6.79 -8.04
CA PHE A 41 -2.69 7.82 -7.05
C PHE A 41 -3.48 9.12 -7.30
N GLU A 42 -4.33 9.17 -8.34
CA GLU A 42 -5.17 10.33 -8.67
C GLU A 42 -6.19 10.68 -7.59
N ASN A 43 -6.47 9.76 -6.66
CA ASN A 43 -7.36 9.98 -5.53
C ASN A 43 -6.71 10.78 -4.38
N THR A 44 -5.46 11.20 -4.53
CA THR A 44 -4.82 12.16 -3.62
C THR A 44 -5.19 13.59 -4.02
N ALA A 45 -5.23 14.52 -3.06
CA ALA A 45 -5.63 15.90 -3.35
C ALA A 45 -4.66 16.61 -4.31
N GLU A 46 -3.36 16.32 -4.20
CA GLU A 46 -2.30 16.87 -5.03
C GLU A 46 -2.13 16.12 -6.36
N GLY A 47 -2.52 14.84 -6.40
CA GLY A 47 -2.17 13.93 -7.48
C GLY A 47 -0.67 13.57 -7.48
N LEU A 48 -0.34 12.41 -8.05
CA LEU A 48 1.06 11.98 -8.21
C LEU A 48 1.30 11.57 -9.66
N THR A 49 2.08 12.37 -10.39
CA THR A 49 2.34 12.17 -11.83
C THR A 49 3.45 11.14 -12.10
N GLU A 50 3.55 10.63 -13.33
CA GLU A 50 4.65 9.70 -13.70
C GLU A 50 6.04 10.35 -13.59
N ASP A 51 6.17 11.63 -13.96
CA ASP A 51 7.43 12.35 -13.85
C ASP A 51 7.85 12.52 -12.37
N GLU A 52 6.90 12.77 -11.48
CA GLU A 52 7.16 12.81 -10.04
C GLU A 52 7.49 11.43 -9.47
N LYS A 53 6.82 10.36 -9.92
CA LYS A 53 7.19 8.99 -9.56
C LYS A 53 8.64 8.69 -9.96
N LEU A 54 9.04 9.09 -11.17
CA LEU A 54 10.42 8.93 -11.62
C LEU A 54 11.39 9.68 -10.70
N GLN A 55 11.13 10.97 -10.44
CA GLN A 55 11.96 11.79 -9.53
C GLN A 55 12.06 11.16 -8.14
N LEU A 56 10.94 10.73 -7.55
CA LEU A 56 10.93 10.05 -6.26
C LEU A 56 11.80 8.79 -6.28
N THR A 57 11.71 7.96 -7.32
CA THR A 57 12.51 6.72 -7.41
C THR A 57 14.01 6.96 -7.64
N GLU A 58 14.41 8.11 -8.17
CA GLU A 58 15.81 8.44 -8.46
C GLU A 58 16.46 9.29 -7.38
N GLN A 59 15.69 10.20 -6.77
CA GLN A 59 16.19 11.30 -5.95
C GLN A 59 15.61 11.29 -4.54
N GLY A 60 14.53 10.53 -4.30
CA GLY A 60 13.82 10.47 -3.03
C GLY A 60 12.83 11.62 -2.81
N GLU A 61 12.79 12.60 -3.70
CA GLU A 61 11.89 13.76 -3.62
C GLU A 61 11.51 14.28 -5.01
N SER A 62 10.40 15.01 -5.07
CA SER A 62 9.94 15.80 -6.20
C SER A 62 9.53 17.19 -5.69
N HIS A 63 8.97 18.04 -6.55
CA HIS A 63 8.50 19.36 -6.12
C HIS A 63 7.38 19.31 -5.07
N TYR A 64 6.47 18.32 -5.17
CA TYR A 64 5.30 18.21 -4.28
C TYR A 64 5.34 17.00 -3.36
N TRP A 65 6.34 16.13 -3.44
CA TRP A 65 6.36 14.86 -2.71
C TRP A 65 7.75 14.50 -2.21
N ALA A 66 7.83 13.78 -1.09
CA ALA A 66 9.07 13.20 -0.59
C ALA A 66 8.84 11.76 -0.08
N ILE A 67 9.83 10.89 -0.27
CA ILE A 67 9.89 9.58 0.38
C ILE A 67 10.20 9.79 1.86
N VAL A 68 9.25 9.41 2.72
CA VAL A 68 9.39 9.51 4.19
C VAL A 68 9.58 8.15 4.85
N THR A 69 9.41 7.06 4.11
CA THR A 69 9.75 5.70 4.55
C THR A 69 10.17 4.89 3.34
N ASP A 70 11.32 4.24 3.45
CA ASP A 70 11.83 3.31 2.44
C ASP A 70 12.43 2.09 3.14
N THR A 71 11.73 0.97 3.02
CA THR A 71 12.13 -0.33 3.53
C THR A 71 11.80 -1.38 2.46
N PRO A 72 12.38 -2.59 2.52
CA PRO A 72 12.08 -3.63 1.54
C PRO A 72 10.59 -3.90 1.36
N ASP A 73 9.80 -3.84 2.43
CA ASP A 73 8.38 -4.18 2.39
C ASP A 73 7.45 -2.97 2.42
N ARG A 74 7.95 -1.76 2.71
CA ARG A 74 7.11 -0.57 2.85
C ARG A 74 7.78 0.67 2.27
N LEU A 75 7.06 1.34 1.39
CA LEU A 75 7.38 2.67 0.86
C LEU A 75 6.26 3.64 1.27
N VAL A 76 6.61 4.82 1.76
CA VAL A 76 5.65 5.90 2.01
C VAL A 76 6.18 7.19 1.39
N VAL A 77 5.33 7.79 0.57
CA VAL A 77 5.53 9.11 -0.05
C VAL A 77 4.53 10.07 0.57
N ALA A 78 4.98 11.25 0.98
CA ALA A 78 4.15 12.27 1.62
C ALA A 78 4.24 13.60 0.87
N SER A 79 3.12 14.31 0.83
CA SER A 79 2.98 15.61 0.16
C SER A 79 3.83 16.68 0.87
N LEU A 80 4.50 17.54 0.11
CA LEU A 80 5.25 18.67 0.64
C LEU A 80 4.41 19.95 0.59
N PRO A 81 4.61 20.89 1.54
CA PRO A 81 5.56 20.83 2.65
C PRO A 81 4.98 20.20 3.93
N PHE A 82 3.66 19.93 3.98
CA PHE A 82 2.95 19.66 5.24
C PHE A 82 2.80 18.17 5.60
N LEU A 83 3.10 17.25 4.67
CA LEU A 83 3.08 15.79 4.87
C LEU A 83 1.71 15.22 5.23
N GLU A 84 0.63 15.90 4.82
CA GLU A 84 -0.76 15.57 5.16
C GLU A 84 -1.34 14.48 4.27
N SER A 85 -1.18 14.61 2.95
CA SER A 85 -1.51 13.54 2.00
C SER A 85 -0.38 12.53 1.92
N ARG A 86 -0.71 11.24 1.91
CA ARG A 86 0.26 10.15 1.82
C ARG A 86 -0.17 9.10 0.82
N VAL A 87 0.81 8.60 0.09
CA VAL A 87 0.74 7.39 -0.72
C VAL A 87 1.65 6.35 -0.08
N ALA A 88 1.15 5.14 0.12
CA ALA A 88 1.93 4.06 0.69
C ALA A 88 1.81 2.79 -0.14
N VAL A 89 2.91 2.06 -0.27
CA VAL A 89 2.94 0.69 -0.79
C VAL A 89 3.44 -0.21 0.34
N HIS A 90 2.72 -1.28 0.64
CA HIS A 90 3.13 -2.29 1.61
C HIS A 90 3.02 -3.69 1.00
N LEU A 91 4.09 -4.47 1.07
CA LEU A 91 4.15 -5.85 0.66
C LEU A 91 3.78 -6.78 1.83
N PHE A 92 2.75 -7.60 1.60
CA PHE A 92 2.33 -8.68 2.47
C PHE A 92 2.66 -10.00 1.78
N LEU A 93 3.82 -10.58 2.12
CA LEU A 93 4.39 -11.72 1.40
C LEU A 93 3.98 -13.07 2.01
N ASN A 94 3.86 -14.10 1.17
CA ASN A 94 3.61 -15.48 1.58
C ASN A 94 4.92 -16.20 1.93
N ASP A 95 5.84 -16.23 0.97
CA ASP A 95 7.08 -17.04 0.95
C ASP A 95 8.29 -16.25 0.42
N GLY A 96 8.26 -14.93 0.61
CA GLY A 96 9.34 -14.00 0.26
C GLY A 96 9.29 -13.47 -1.18
N ASN A 97 8.69 -14.20 -2.13
CA ASN A 97 8.65 -13.78 -3.55
C ASN A 97 7.23 -13.67 -4.12
N THR A 98 6.22 -14.20 -3.42
CA THR A 98 4.80 -14.07 -3.77
C THR A 98 4.01 -13.44 -2.64
N GLY A 99 2.85 -12.88 -2.93
CA GLY A 99 1.98 -12.27 -1.92
C GLY A 99 1.04 -11.24 -2.51
N VAL A 100 0.77 -10.19 -1.75
CA VAL A 100 0.02 -9.01 -2.22
C VAL A 100 0.79 -7.74 -1.91
N ALA A 101 0.79 -6.80 -2.85
CA ALA A 101 1.10 -5.41 -2.61
C ALA A 101 -0.21 -4.66 -2.37
N VAL A 102 -0.28 -3.91 -1.28
CA VAL A 102 -1.40 -3.01 -1.03
C VAL A 102 -0.91 -1.59 -1.21
N VAL A 103 -1.63 -0.85 -2.04
CA VAL A 103 -1.45 0.58 -2.22
C VAL A 103 -2.50 1.28 -1.38
N GLY A 104 -2.10 2.26 -0.59
CA GLY A 104 -3.02 3.09 0.16
C GLY A 104 -2.80 4.56 -0.15
N THR A 105 -3.89 5.30 -0.30
CA THR A 105 -3.86 6.77 -0.33
C THR A 105 -4.62 7.30 0.87
N ASN A 106 -4.00 8.20 1.62
CA ASN A 106 -4.60 8.86 2.78
C ASN A 106 -4.60 10.38 2.54
N SER A 107 -5.75 11.02 2.73
CA SER A 107 -5.92 12.47 2.66
C SER A 107 -6.84 12.92 3.78
N GLY A 108 -6.26 13.42 4.88
CA GLY A 108 -7.02 13.76 6.09
C GLY A 108 -7.70 12.53 6.70
N ALA A 109 -9.03 12.60 6.87
CA ALA A 109 -9.82 11.51 7.42
C ALA A 109 -10.13 10.39 6.39
N ALA A 110 -10.04 10.70 5.09
CA ALA A 110 -10.37 9.76 4.02
C ALA A 110 -9.16 8.89 3.66
N CYS A 111 -9.44 7.63 3.38
CA CYS A 111 -8.46 6.67 2.89
C CYS A 111 -9.09 5.76 1.84
N THR A 112 -8.25 5.17 0.99
CA THR A 112 -8.64 4.04 0.15
C THR A 112 -7.45 3.11 -0.04
N ILE A 113 -7.73 1.86 -0.42
CA ILE A 113 -6.72 0.89 -0.79
C ILE A 113 -7.01 0.24 -2.14
N GLU A 114 -5.94 -0.14 -2.82
CA GLU A 114 -5.97 -1.08 -3.94
C GLU A 114 -5.08 -2.27 -3.63
N VAL A 115 -5.56 -3.47 -3.95
CA VAL A 115 -4.81 -4.71 -3.70
C VAL A 115 -4.35 -5.30 -5.02
N TRP A 116 -3.05 -5.60 -5.09
CA TRP A 116 -2.39 -6.15 -6.26
C TRP A 116 -1.68 -7.43 -5.87
N ARG A 117 -2.05 -8.54 -6.49
CA ARG A 117 -1.37 -9.81 -6.30
C ARG A 117 -0.02 -9.80 -6.98
N LEU A 118 1.00 -10.19 -6.22
CA LEU A 118 2.38 -10.30 -6.67
C LEU A 118 2.67 -11.74 -7.04
N GLU A 119 2.88 -11.98 -8.34
CA GLU A 119 3.22 -13.28 -8.88
C GLU A 119 4.73 -13.52 -8.96
N THR A 120 5.10 -14.79 -9.11
CA THR A 120 6.46 -15.20 -9.46
C THR A 120 6.97 -14.40 -10.66
N GLY A 121 8.16 -13.81 -10.52
CA GLY A 121 8.75 -12.93 -11.53
C GLY A 121 8.37 -11.45 -11.39
N GLY A 122 7.69 -11.05 -10.31
CA GLY A 122 7.44 -9.65 -9.96
C GLY A 122 6.22 -9.03 -10.63
N ARG A 123 5.43 -9.83 -11.37
CA ARG A 123 4.25 -9.35 -12.09
C ARG A 123 3.12 -9.00 -11.12
N LEU A 124 2.52 -7.82 -11.32
CA LEU A 124 1.38 -7.33 -10.56
C LEU A 124 0.06 -7.59 -11.31
N VAL A 125 -0.95 -8.04 -10.57
CA VAL A 125 -2.31 -8.30 -11.09
C VAL A 125 -3.33 -7.74 -10.11
N PRO A 126 -4.36 -7.00 -10.54
CA PRO A 126 -5.43 -6.56 -9.63
C PRO A 126 -6.02 -7.72 -8.85
N ALA A 127 -6.29 -7.50 -7.57
CA ALA A 127 -6.87 -8.48 -6.66
C ALA A 127 -7.93 -7.81 -5.78
N ALA A 128 -8.84 -8.63 -5.25
CA ALA A 128 -9.80 -8.15 -4.27
C ALA A 128 -9.11 -7.91 -2.92
N GLY A 129 -9.49 -6.83 -2.24
CA GLY A 129 -9.22 -6.65 -0.82
C GLY A 129 -10.14 -7.50 0.06
N PRO A 130 -9.98 -7.44 1.39
CA PRO A 130 -10.96 -8.02 2.30
C PRO A 130 -12.31 -7.32 2.15
N ASP A 131 -13.38 -8.03 2.49
CA ASP A 131 -14.72 -7.44 2.54
C ASP A 131 -14.80 -6.39 3.66
N GLU A 132 -15.54 -5.30 3.41
CA GLU A 132 -15.84 -4.31 4.44
C GLU A 132 -16.58 -4.97 5.63
N PRO A 133 -16.13 -4.73 6.87
CA PRO A 133 -16.81 -5.28 8.03
C PRO A 133 -18.16 -4.58 8.26
N PRO A 134 -19.17 -5.28 8.81
CA PRO A 134 -20.41 -4.63 9.20
C PRO A 134 -20.15 -3.61 10.31
N ALA A 135 -20.92 -2.51 10.32
CA ALA A 135 -20.76 -1.44 11.30
C ALA A 135 -20.92 -1.92 12.76
N SER A 136 -21.64 -3.01 12.99
CA SER A 136 -21.78 -3.63 14.31
C SER A 136 -20.46 -4.12 14.91
N ASP A 137 -19.45 -4.43 14.09
CA ASP A 137 -18.15 -4.91 14.58
C ASP A 137 -17.40 -3.83 15.39
N PHE A 138 -17.74 -2.56 15.18
CA PHE A 138 -17.14 -1.40 15.86
C PHE A 138 -17.73 -1.13 17.25
N PHE A 139 -18.77 -1.86 17.67
CA PHE A 139 -19.45 -1.64 18.94
C PHE A 139 -19.42 -2.90 19.81
N VAL A 140 -19.50 -2.74 21.13
CA VAL A 140 -19.66 -3.91 22.01
C VAL A 140 -21.01 -4.59 21.74
N GLN A 141 -21.07 -5.90 22.00
CA GLN A 141 -22.28 -6.67 21.77
C GLN A 141 -23.47 -6.08 22.54
N GLY A 142 -24.56 -5.78 21.82
CA GLY A 142 -25.78 -5.19 22.38
C GLY A 142 -25.86 -3.67 22.22
N ASN A 143 -24.75 -3.00 21.90
CA ASN A 143 -24.79 -1.63 21.38
C ASN A 143 -25.13 -1.67 19.89
N SER A 144 -25.92 -0.69 19.45
CA SER A 144 -26.28 -0.52 18.04
C SER A 144 -26.12 0.95 17.66
N LEU A 145 -26.01 1.21 16.37
CA LEU A 145 -26.03 2.57 15.87
C LEU A 145 -27.39 3.22 16.20
N PRO A 146 -27.39 4.48 16.69
CA PRO A 146 -28.62 5.22 16.86
C PRO A 146 -29.43 5.30 15.55
N GLU A 147 -30.75 5.41 15.66
CA GLU A 147 -31.60 5.65 14.48
C GLU A 147 -31.19 6.95 13.77
N GLY A 148 -31.27 6.95 12.43
CA GLY A 148 -30.90 8.09 11.59
C GLY A 148 -29.40 8.24 11.33
N ILE A 149 -28.59 7.25 11.74
CA ILE A 149 -27.15 7.19 11.44
C ILE A 149 -26.89 6.19 10.32
N ASP A 150 -26.21 6.64 9.27
CA ASP A 150 -25.73 5.79 8.17
C ASP A 150 -24.21 5.59 8.26
N PRO A 151 -23.71 4.35 8.39
CA PRO A 151 -22.27 4.08 8.42
C PRO A 151 -21.68 3.91 7.01
N SER A 152 -20.51 4.51 6.79
CA SER A 152 -19.62 4.18 5.67
C SER A 152 -18.31 3.63 6.23
N ILE A 153 -17.85 2.48 5.75
CA ILE A 153 -16.62 1.86 6.23
C ILE A 153 -15.55 1.99 5.16
N MET A 154 -14.42 2.61 5.50
CA MET A 154 -13.27 2.67 4.61
C MET A 154 -12.23 1.65 5.03
N LEU A 155 -11.55 1.04 4.07
CA LEU A 155 -10.36 0.24 4.31
C LEU A 155 -9.12 1.10 4.06
N CYS A 156 -8.29 1.24 5.09
CA CYS A 156 -7.05 2.01 5.04
C CYS A 156 -5.84 1.10 5.14
N LEU A 157 -4.73 1.54 4.54
CA LEU A 157 -3.43 0.93 4.77
C LEU A 157 -2.80 1.53 6.04
N GLY A 158 -2.79 0.75 7.11
CA GLY A 158 -2.09 1.07 8.36
C GLY A 158 -0.58 0.78 8.27
N ASP A 159 0.12 0.91 9.40
CA ASP A 159 1.57 0.70 9.45
C ASP A 159 1.98 -0.76 9.26
N ALA A 160 1.24 -1.69 9.89
CA ALA A 160 1.55 -3.11 9.88
C ALA A 160 0.47 -3.98 9.23
N ASN A 161 -0.74 -3.45 9.03
CA ASN A 161 -1.93 -4.18 8.62
C ASN A 161 -2.92 -3.25 7.91
N LEU A 162 -4.06 -3.80 7.48
CA LEU A 162 -5.17 -2.96 6.99
C LEU A 162 -6.09 -2.62 8.16
N GLU A 163 -6.62 -1.41 8.16
CA GLU A 163 -7.51 -0.90 9.20
C GLU A 163 -8.86 -0.60 8.56
N ALA A 164 -9.96 -0.98 9.19
CA ALA A 164 -11.28 -0.48 8.81
C ALA A 164 -11.62 0.75 9.65
N ARG A 165 -11.98 1.85 9.00
CA ARG A 165 -12.34 3.12 9.65
C ARG A 165 -13.80 3.46 9.35
N PRO A 166 -14.67 3.53 10.37
CA PRO A 166 -16.05 3.94 10.17
C PRO A 166 -16.15 5.47 10.10
N LEU A 167 -16.97 5.95 9.17
CA LEU A 167 -17.53 7.29 9.16
C LEU A 167 -19.04 7.16 9.38
N PHE A 168 -19.58 7.98 10.27
CA PHE A 168 -21.00 7.96 10.60
C PHE A 168 -21.66 9.23 10.09
N TRP A 169 -22.76 9.09 9.35
CA TRP A 169 -23.45 10.20 8.71
C TRP A 169 -24.85 10.39 9.30
N THR A 170 -25.22 11.66 9.46
CA THR A 170 -26.60 12.11 9.66
C THR A 170 -27.11 12.75 8.37
N GLU A 171 -28.39 13.10 8.34
CA GLU A 171 -28.95 13.94 7.26
C GLU A 171 -28.25 15.30 7.10
N THR A 172 -27.55 15.77 8.14
CA THR A 172 -26.90 17.09 8.17
C THR A 172 -25.37 17.06 8.00
N GLY A 173 -24.76 15.87 7.96
CA GLY A 173 -23.31 15.69 7.87
C GLY A 173 -22.76 14.65 8.84
N LEU A 174 -21.44 14.64 9.01
CA LEU A 174 -20.72 13.67 9.84
C LEU A 174 -21.15 13.75 11.32
N ALA A 175 -21.45 12.60 11.90
CA ALA A 175 -21.66 12.41 13.33
C ALA A 175 -20.34 12.02 14.02
N ASP A 176 -20.07 12.66 15.16
CA ASP A 176 -18.99 12.25 16.05
C ASP A 176 -19.48 11.11 16.96
N ILE A 177 -19.42 9.88 16.43
CA ILE A 177 -19.71 8.66 17.18
C ILE A 177 -18.40 7.91 17.38
N LYS A 178 -18.06 7.67 18.64
CA LYS A 178 -16.85 6.95 19.02
C LYS A 178 -17.07 5.43 18.97
N PRO A 179 -16.29 4.68 18.17
CA PRO A 179 -16.28 3.22 18.21
C PRO A 179 -15.82 2.67 19.56
N ASP A 180 -16.41 1.56 19.99
CA ASP A 180 -15.94 0.79 21.15
C ASP A 180 -14.78 -0.14 20.79
N ASN A 181 -14.73 -0.59 19.53
CA ASN A 181 -13.72 -1.51 19.00
C ASN A 181 -12.98 -0.92 17.80
N THR A 182 -11.75 -1.38 17.60
CA THR A 182 -11.05 -1.29 16.32
C THR A 182 -11.24 -2.59 15.54
N VAL A 183 -11.30 -2.47 14.21
CA VAL A 183 -11.38 -3.61 13.30
C VAL A 183 -10.18 -3.54 12.35
N ASP A 184 -9.31 -4.52 12.44
CA ASP A 184 -8.09 -4.63 11.63
C ASP A 184 -8.13 -5.91 10.80
N PHE A 185 -7.37 -5.94 9.72
CA PHE A 185 -7.15 -7.15 8.93
C PHE A 185 -5.67 -7.49 8.92
N ILE A 186 -5.34 -8.60 9.60
CA ILE A 186 -3.96 -9.04 9.82
C ILE A 186 -3.60 -10.07 8.77
N TRP A 187 -2.45 -9.89 8.13
CA TRP A 187 -1.92 -10.87 7.20
C TRP A 187 -1.44 -12.14 7.92
N ASN A 188 -1.96 -13.29 7.53
CA ASN A 188 -1.57 -14.59 8.12
C ASN A 188 -0.52 -15.36 7.29
N GLY A 189 0.10 -14.71 6.30
CA GLY A 189 1.00 -15.37 5.33
C GLY A 189 0.29 -15.90 4.08
N ARG A 190 -1.02 -15.64 3.94
CA ARG A 190 -1.80 -16.06 2.76
C ARG A 190 -2.97 -15.14 2.44
N THR A 191 -3.68 -14.70 3.47
CA THR A 191 -4.85 -13.84 3.36
C THR A 191 -4.90 -12.90 4.55
N PHE A 192 -5.70 -11.86 4.40
CA PHE A 192 -6.09 -10.97 5.49
C PHE A 192 -7.16 -11.62 6.37
N GLU A 193 -6.90 -11.71 7.67
CA GLU A 193 -7.85 -12.17 8.68
C GLU A 193 -8.37 -11.00 9.50
N LYS A 194 -9.69 -10.85 9.57
CA LYS A 194 -10.34 -9.84 10.41
C LYS A 194 -10.05 -10.09 11.89
N ARG A 195 -9.69 -9.03 12.62
CA ARG A 195 -9.48 -9.01 14.07
C ARG A 195 -10.20 -7.81 14.67
N ILE A 196 -11.00 -8.06 15.69
CA ILE A 196 -11.73 -7.04 16.44
C ILE A 196 -11.07 -6.93 17.81
N ARG A 197 -10.73 -5.70 18.23
CA ARG A 197 -10.08 -5.42 19.50
C ARG A 197 -10.79 -4.25 20.18
N PRO A 198 -10.88 -4.21 21.52
CA PRO A 198 -11.33 -3.01 22.21
C PRO A 198 -10.47 -1.81 21.79
N ALA A 199 -11.11 -0.70 21.43
CA ALA A 199 -10.40 0.53 21.16
C ALA A 199 -9.68 0.97 22.43
N ALA A 200 -8.41 1.36 22.32
CA ALA A 200 -7.68 1.89 23.47
C ALA A 200 -8.48 3.07 24.05
N SER A 201 -8.82 3.01 25.34
CA SER A 201 -9.44 4.14 26.03
C SER A 201 -8.50 5.32 25.91
N GLY A 202 -8.85 6.31 25.09
CA GLY A 202 -8.02 7.48 24.83
C GLY A 202 -7.59 8.15 26.13
N ASN A 203 -6.33 7.94 26.53
CA ASN A 203 -5.62 8.90 27.36
C ASN A 203 -5.14 9.98 26.39
N GLY A 204 -5.61 11.21 26.61
CA GLY A 204 -5.61 12.30 25.65
C GLY A 204 -4.31 12.47 24.87
N GLN A 205 -4.43 12.43 23.54
CA GLN A 205 -3.60 13.29 22.71
C GLN A 205 -4.01 14.72 23.04
N ALA A 206 -3.18 15.38 23.86
CA ALA A 206 -3.20 16.81 23.97
C ALA A 206 -3.01 17.37 22.55
N ASN A 207 -4.05 18.05 22.06
CA ASN A 207 -3.90 19.05 21.03
C ASN A 207 -2.93 20.11 21.57
N ASP A 208 -1.65 20.00 21.24
CA ASP A 208 -0.78 21.18 21.21
C ASP A 208 -1.16 21.98 19.96
N THR A 209 -2.30 22.65 20.06
CA THR A 209 -2.59 23.86 19.29
C THR A 209 -1.97 25.01 20.07
N PRO A 210 -0.90 25.68 19.61
CA PRO A 210 -0.50 26.93 20.21
C PRO A 210 -1.47 28.01 19.71
N ASN A 211 -2.51 28.28 20.50
CA ASN A 211 -3.30 29.50 20.36
C ASN A 211 -2.47 30.70 20.85
N THR A 212 -2.05 31.49 19.87
CA THR A 212 -1.73 32.93 19.82
C THR A 212 -2.16 33.80 21.04
N VAL A 213 -1.16 34.49 21.61
CA VAL A 213 -1.11 35.86 22.19
C VAL A 213 -2.02 36.23 23.38
N GLN A 214 -1.40 36.58 24.52
CA GLN A 214 -1.42 37.87 25.29
C GLN A 214 -0.33 37.74 26.39
N GLN A 215 0.58 38.66 26.71
CA GLN A 215 0.60 40.13 26.76
C GLN A 215 1.98 40.66 26.33
#